data_AF-H8GLQ8-F1
#
_entry.id   AF-H8GLQ8-F1
#
_cell.length_a   1.000
_cell.length_b   1.000
_cell.length_c   1.000
_cell.angle_alpha   90.00
_cell.angle_beta   90.00
_cell.angle_gamma   90.00
#
_symmetry.space_group_name_H-M   'P 1'
#
loop_
_entity.id
_entity.type
_entity.pdbx_description
1 polymer ?
#
loop_
_entity_poly.entity_id
_entity_poly.type
_entity_poly.pdbx_seq_one_letter_code
_entity_poly.pdbx_strand_id
1 'polypeptide(L)' 'MMTLELDDETATLLARLAEQEHIGAVQLVKKALVEHANVMRDKGELITDFAGVLANSPSFQGDPLEIQKAIRDEWD' A
#
# COMPACT_ATOMS: atom_id res chain seq x y z
N MET A 1 -15.48 -9.83 19.29
CA MET A 1 -14.69 -9.12 20.31
C MET A 1 -13.25 -9.53 20.08
N MET A 2 -12.35 -8.58 19.85
CA MET A 2 -10.92 -8.84 19.62
C MET A 2 -10.16 -8.40 20.86
N THR A 3 -9.26 -9.25 21.35
CA THR A 3 -8.44 -8.99 22.54
C THR A 3 -7.01 -8.76 22.10
N LEU A 4 -6.38 -7.70 22.62
CA LEU A 4 -4.98 -7.37 22.38
C LEU A 4 -4.26 -7.53 23.71
N GLU A 5 -3.25 -8.39 23.76
CA GLU A 5 -2.38 -8.48 24.92
C GLU A 5 -1.32 -7.37 24.84
N LEU A 6 -1.24 -6.61 25.93
CA LEU A 6 -0.31 -5.49 26.10
C LEU A 6 0.47 -5.79 27.38
N ASP A 7 1.76 -5.49 27.36
CA ASP A 7 2.57 -5.48 28.57
C ASP A 7 2.17 -4.30 29.48
N ASP A 8 2.54 -4.37 30.75
CA ASP A 8 2.15 -3.38 31.75
C ASP A 8 2.72 -1.97 31.44
N GLU A 9 3.89 -1.89 30.82
CA GLU A 9 4.51 -0.62 30.44
C GLU A 9 3.75 0.04 29.29
N THR A 10 3.36 -0.72 28.25
CA THR A 10 2.56 -0.18 27.15
C THR A 10 1.14 0.16 27.57
N ALA A 11 0.53 -0.60 28.49
CA ALA A 11 -0.78 -0.29 29.04
C ALA A 11 -0.78 1.04 29.83
N THR A 12 0.24 1.27 30.65
CA THR A 12 0.38 2.53 31.40
C THR A 12 0.64 3.73 30.48
N LEU A 13 1.46 3.54 29.44
CA LEU A 13 1.73 4.58 28.45
C LEU A 13 0.46 4.94 27.67
N LEU A 14 -0.33 3.94 27.28
CA LEU A 14 -1.59 4.13 26.55
C LEU A 14 -2.64 4.84 27.41
N ALA A 15 -2.71 4.54 28.70
CA ALA A 15 -3.57 5.26 29.65
C ALA A 15 -3.17 6.73 29.77
N ARG A 16 -1.87 7.03 29.87
CA ARG A 16 -1.37 8.40 29.93
C ARG A 16 -1.67 9.20 28.65
N LEU A 17 -1.50 8.59 27.49
CA LEU A 17 -1.83 9.22 26.20
C LEU A 17 -3.34 9.46 26.06
N ALA A 18 -4.16 8.51 26.51
CA ALA A 18 -5.62 8.67 26.54
C ALA A 18 -6.06 9.85 27.40
N GLU A 19 -5.41 10.05 28.56
CA GLU A 19 -5.64 11.22 29.42
C GLU A 19 -5.22 12.52 28.74
N GLN A 20 -4.04 12.55 28.11
CA GLN A 20 -3.52 13.74 27.44
C GLN A 20 -4.37 14.18 26.25
N GLU A 21 -4.86 13.23 25.45
CA GLU A 21 -5.69 13.53 24.29
C GLU A 21 -7.18 13.65 24.63
N HIS A 22 -7.57 13.46 25.90
CA HIS A 22 -8.97 13.43 26.35
C HIS A 22 -9.85 12.45 25.55
N ILE A 23 -9.26 11.35 25.08
CA ILE A 23 -9.91 10.34 24.23
C ILE A 23 -9.75 8.98 24.89
N GLY A 24 -10.76 8.12 24.81
CA GLY A 24 -10.68 6.77 25.37
C GLY A 24 -9.59 5.91 24.70
N ALA A 25 -8.90 5.09 25.50
CA ALA A 25 -7.87 4.13 25.08
C ALA A 25 -8.22 3.35 23.79
N VAL A 26 -9.45 2.84 23.70
CA VAL A 26 -9.94 2.08 22.53
C VAL A 26 -9.96 2.91 21.25
N GLN A 27 -10.32 4.19 21.34
CA GLN A 27 -10.34 5.09 20.18
C GLN A 27 -8.93 5.44 19.72
N LEU A 28 -7.99 5.58 20.67
CA LEU A 28 -6.58 5.83 20.38
C LEU A 28 -5.97 4.64 19.63
N VAL A 29 -6.23 3.41 20.10
CA VAL A 29 -5.85 2.16 19.40
C VAL A 29 -6.48 2.09 18.01
N LYS A 30 -7.77 2.40 17.88
CA LYS A 30 -8.47 2.40 16.59
C LYS A 30 -7.82 3.37 15.61
N LYS A 31 -7.51 4.60 16.04
CA LYS A 31 -6.86 5.62 15.20
C LYS A 31 -5.48 5.13 14.72
N ALA A 32 -4.66 4.61 15.64
CA ALA A 32 -3.34 4.07 15.32
C ALA A 32 -3.42 2.89 14.33
N LEU A 33 -4.37 1.98 14.50
CA LEU A 33 -4.59 0.86 13.58
C LEU A 33 -5.01 1.33 12.19
N VAL A 34 -5.90 2.32 12.10
CA VAL A 34 -6.35 2.89 10.83
C VAL A 34 -5.20 3.60 10.12
N GLU A 35 -4.41 4.38 10.86
CA GLU A 35 -3.24 5.08 10.32
C GLU A 35 -2.19 4.09 9.80
N HIS A 36 -1.87 3.05 10.57
CA HIS A 36 -0.96 1.99 10.14
C HIS A 36 -1.50 1.23 8.92
N ALA A 37 -2.79 0.92 8.88
CA ALA A 37 -3.41 0.26 7.73
C ALA A 37 -3.35 1.14 6.47
N ASN A 38 -3.55 2.45 6.61
CA ASN A 38 -3.43 3.40 5.50
C ASN A 38 -1.98 3.51 5.01
N VAL A 39 -1.00 3.60 5.91
CA VAL A 39 0.42 3.60 5.54
C VAL A 39 0.83 2.31 4.81
N MET A 40 0.30 1.16 5.24
CA MET A 40 0.55 -0.11 4.56
C MET A 40 -0.12 -0.19 3.19
N ARG A 41 -1.27 0.47 3.01
CA ARG A 41 -1.99 0.54 1.73
C ARG A 41 -1.35 1.55 0.77
N ASP A 42 -0.82 2.64 1.29
CA ASP A 42 -0.08 3.67 0.55
C ASP A 42 1.42 3.34 0.41
N LYS A 43 1.81 2.06 0.50
CA LYS A 43 2.98 1.59 -0.25
C LYS A 43 2.64 1.76 -1.74
N GLY A 44 2.74 3.00 -2.20
CA GLY A 44 2.44 3.40 -3.56
C GLY A 44 3.19 2.46 -4.50
N GLU A 45 2.46 1.95 -5.48
CA GLU A 45 3.01 1.09 -6.52
C GLU A 45 4.30 1.73 -7.04
N LEU A 46 5.43 1.03 -6.85
CA LEU A 46 6.71 1.52 -7.29
C LEU A 46 6.75 1.45 -8.82
N ILE A 47 7.53 2.31 -9.47
CA ILE A 47 7.77 2.22 -10.92
C ILE A 47 8.27 0.81 -11.30
N THR A 48 9.00 0.14 -10.40
CA THR A 48 9.45 -1.24 -10.57
C THR A 48 8.31 -2.27 -10.60
N ASP A 49 7.17 -1.99 -9.95
CA ASP A 49 6.00 -2.87 -9.97
C ASP A 49 5.35 -2.89 -11.36
N PHE A 50 5.54 -1.82 -12.14
CA PHE A 50 5.12 -1.74 -13.55
C PHE A 50 6.17 -2.25 -14.55
N ALA A 51 7.43 -2.42 -14.14
CA ALA A 51 8.51 -2.80 -15.06
C ALA A 51 8.27 -4.17 -15.72
N GLY A 52 7.56 -5.09 -15.04
CA GLY A 52 7.14 -6.37 -15.58
C GLY A 52 5.85 -6.33 -16.41
N VAL A 53 5.06 -5.26 -16.32
CA VAL A 53 3.79 -5.12 -17.04
C VAL A 53 4.03 -4.93 -18.54
N LEU A 54 5.03 -4.12 -18.91
CA LEU A 54 5.38 -3.91 -20.32
C LEU A 54 6.00 -5.17 -20.95
N ALA A 55 6.85 -5.89 -20.21
CA ALA A 55 7.46 -7.13 -20.69
C ALA A 55 6.41 -8.23 -20.98
N ASN A 56 5.33 -8.27 -20.19
CA ASN A 56 4.23 -9.21 -20.38
C ASN A 56 3.07 -8.65 -21.23
N SER A 57 3.20 -7.42 -21.74
CA SER A 57 2.14 -6.77 -22.53
C SER A 57 1.92 -7.51 -23.84
N PRO A 58 0.67 -7.91 -24.18
CA PRO A 58 0.36 -8.53 -25.47
C PRO A 58 0.80 -7.69 -26.67
N SER A 59 0.78 -6.35 -26.53
CA SER A 59 1.16 -5.41 -27.61
C SER A 59 2.66 -5.40 -27.92
N PHE A 60 3.50 -5.88 -26.99
CA PHE A 60 4.96 -5.91 -27.14
C PHE A 60 5.51 -7.35 -27.15
N GLN A 61 4.66 -8.35 -27.34
CA GLN A 61 5.06 -9.75 -27.50
C GLN A 61 5.40 -10.04 -28.97
N GLY A 62 6.67 -10.34 -29.25
CA GLY A 62 7.13 -10.72 -30.59
C GLY A 62 8.46 -10.07 -30.97
N ASP A 63 8.86 -10.21 -32.24
CA ASP A 63 10.04 -9.54 -32.79
C ASP A 63 9.78 -8.02 -32.84
N PRO A 64 10.61 -7.19 -32.18
CA PRO A 64 10.47 -5.73 -32.21
C PRO A 64 10.42 -5.14 -33.63
N LEU A 65 11.13 -5.72 -34.59
CA LEU A 65 11.14 -5.22 -35.97
C LEU A 65 9.80 -5.47 -36.67
N GLU A 66 9.14 -6.59 -36.37
CA GLU A 66 7.83 -6.92 -36.95
C GLU A 66 6.73 -6.05 -36.33
N ILE A 67 6.80 -5.79 -35.02
CA ILE A 67 5.89 -4.85 -34.34
C ILE A 67 6.03 -3.44 -34.93
N GLN A 68 7.27 -2.98 -35.15
CA GLN A 68 7.50 -1.66 -35.75
C GLN A 68 7.01 -1.56 -37.20
N LYS A 69 7.15 -2.62 -38.00
CA LYS A 69 6.60 -2.67 -39.36
C LYS A 69 5.07 -2.61 -39.33
N ALA A 70 4.42 -3.40 -38.49
CA ALA A 70 2.96 -3.40 -38.36
C ALA A 70 2.42 -2.00 -38.02
N ILE A 71 3.05 -1.28 -37.08
CA ILE A 71 2.66 0.09 -36.70
C ILE A 71 2.82 1.07 -37.87
N ARG A 72 3.90 0.94 -38.66
CA ARG A 72 4.12 1.80 -39.83
C ARG A 72 3.09 1.53 -40.92
N ASP A 73 2.82 0.27 -41.18
CA ASP A 73 1.93 -0.16 -42.25
C ASP A 73 0.44 0.10 -41.90
N GLU A 74 0.09 0.34 -40.62
CA GLU A 74 -1.24 0.82 -40.20
C GLU A 74 -1.54 2.27 -40.64
N TRP A 75 -0.52 3.05 -41.02
CA TRP A 75 -0.66 4.46 -41.42
C TRP A 75 -0.72 4.67 -42.93
N ASP A 76 -0.59 3.59 -43.71
CA ASP A 76 -0.74 3.54 -45.18
C ASP A 76 -2.18 3.15 -45.58
#